data_AF-A0A964UHY6-F1
#
_entry.id   AF-A0A964UHY6-F1
#
_cell.length_a   1.000
_cell.length_b   1.000
_cell.length_c   1.000
_cell.angle_alpha   90.00
_cell.angle_beta   90.00
_cell.angle_gamma   90.00
#
_symmetry.space_group_name_H-M   'P 1'
#
loop_
_entity.id
_entity.type
_entity.pdbx_description
1 polymer ?
#
loop_
_entity_poly.entity_id
_entity_poly.type
_entity_poly.pdbx_seq_one_letter_code
_entity_poly.pdbx_strand_id
1 'polypeptide(L)'
;MHPEFIRKAIHTLIGVGFAGAPFILTRDEVILAASIFTALTLVAELLSRHLPLGRELGRSGSFFFALGISITAYLFLPQLVWVYVFGVLTVALADSAAALVGTVAGRTPFIVFRTRKTAEGSLAFFAAIMALLLVMVPERDMLRLFAVAVLLTNIELFSVRGLDNLTLPVIGSFLYLVVTS
;
A
#
# COMPACT_ATOMS: atom_id res chain seq x y z
N MET A 1 -4.23 -11.58 19.59
CA MET A 1 -3.55 -10.68 18.64
C MET A 1 -4.54 -9.61 18.21
N HIS A 2 -4.10 -8.35 18.07
CA HIS A 2 -4.96 -7.28 17.57
C HIS A 2 -5.37 -7.61 16.11
N PRO A 3 -6.66 -7.60 15.73
CA PRO A 3 -7.10 -7.95 14.36
C PRO A 3 -6.38 -7.18 13.25
N GLU A 4 -5.96 -5.95 13.55
CA GLU A 4 -5.15 -5.09 12.67
C GLU A 4 -3.80 -5.71 12.31
N PHE A 5 -3.12 -6.34 13.28
CA PHE A 5 -1.81 -6.94 13.08
C PHE A 5 -1.87 -8.07 12.05
N ILE A 6 -2.85 -8.97 12.21
CA ILE A 6 -3.05 -10.10 11.30
C ILE A 6 -3.35 -9.57 9.89
N ARG A 7 -4.22 -8.56 9.77
CA ARG A 7 -4.56 -7.95 8.49
C ARG A 7 -3.32 -7.38 7.79
N LYS A 8 -2.50 -6.58 8.48
CA LYS A 8 -1.29 -5.98 7.90
C LYS A 8 -0.21 -7.01 7.58
N ALA A 9 -0.09 -8.07 8.38
CA ALA A 9 0.79 -9.20 8.04
C ALA A 9 0.37 -9.90 6.74
N ILE A 10 -0.93 -10.14 6.55
CA ILE A 10 -1.47 -10.71 5.31
C ILE A 10 -1.25 -9.76 4.11
N HIS A 11 -1.55 -8.47 4.25
CA HIS A 11 -1.30 -7.48 3.20
C HIS A 11 0.17 -7.36 2.85
N THR A 12 1.06 -7.39 3.83
CA THR A 12 2.51 -7.40 3.61
C THR A 12 2.94 -8.62 2.80
N LEU A 13 2.53 -9.83 3.21
CA LEU A 13 2.89 -11.06 2.54
C LEU A 13 2.39 -11.10 1.09
N ILE A 14 1.11 -10.79 0.88
CA ILE A 14 0.49 -10.77 -0.45
C ILE A 14 1.12 -9.69 -1.32
N GLY A 15 1.31 -8.49 -0.77
CA GLY A 15 1.90 -7.36 -1.51
C GLY A 15 3.35 -7.63 -1.93
N VAL A 16 4.18 -8.19 -1.06
CA VAL A 16 5.54 -8.62 -1.42
C VAL A 16 5.52 -9.70 -2.49
N GLY A 17 4.59 -10.67 -2.41
CA GLY A 17 4.39 -11.68 -3.45
C GLY A 17 4.06 -11.07 -4.81
N PHE A 18 3.12 -10.12 -4.85
CA PHE A 18 2.77 -9.40 -6.09
C PHE A 18 3.91 -8.50 -6.58
N ALA A 19 4.67 -7.85 -5.69
CA ALA A 19 5.85 -7.09 -6.08
C ALA A 19 6.94 -7.98 -6.72
N GLY A 20 7.07 -9.24 -6.27
CA GLY A 20 7.99 -10.21 -6.88
C GLY A 20 7.49 -10.86 -8.16
N ALA A 21 6.17 -10.87 -8.39
CA ALA A 21 5.54 -11.62 -9.48
C ALA A 21 6.04 -11.24 -10.90
N PRO A 22 6.27 -9.96 -11.27
CA PRO A 22 6.71 -9.60 -12.62
C PRO A 22 8.10 -10.11 -13.00
N PHE A 23 8.90 -10.60 -12.04
CA PHE A 23 10.21 -11.17 -12.30
C PHE A 23 10.16 -12.67 -12.66
N ILE A 24 9.01 -13.31 -12.47
CA ILE A 24 8.81 -14.75 -12.65
C ILE A 24 7.69 -15.01 -13.67
N LEU A 25 6.66 -14.16 -13.67
CA LEU A 25 5.46 -14.28 -14.48
C LEU A 25 5.43 -13.22 -15.58
N THR A 26 4.72 -13.54 -16.66
CA THR A 26 4.39 -12.57 -17.71
C THR A 26 3.41 -11.52 -17.19
N ARG A 27 3.36 -10.37 -17.88
CA ARG A 27 2.44 -9.28 -17.58
C ARG A 27 0.99 -9.76 -17.44
N ASP A 28 0.52 -10.56 -18.39
CA ASP A 28 -0.88 -11.00 -18.43
C ASP A 28 -1.19 -11.99 -17.31
N GLU A 29 -0.24 -12.84 -16.91
CA GLU A 29 -0.37 -13.70 -15.74
C GLU A 29 -0.46 -12.89 -14.43
N VAL A 30 0.37 -11.84 -14.28
CA VAL A 30 0.30 -10.94 -13.10
C VAL A 30 -1.05 -10.22 -13.05
N ILE A 31 -1.51 -9.67 -14.18
CA ILE A 31 -2.81 -8.97 -14.26
C ILE A 31 -3.96 -9.94 -13.98
N LEU A 32 -3.92 -11.15 -14.53
CA LEU A 32 -4.93 -12.17 -14.28
C LEU A 32 -4.97 -12.56 -12.79
N ALA A 33 -3.82 -12.83 -12.19
CA ALA A 33 -3.73 -13.15 -10.76
C ALA A 33 -4.27 -12.03 -9.87
N ALA A 34 -3.90 -10.77 -10.16
CA ALA A 34 -4.39 -9.61 -9.42
C ALA A 34 -5.90 -9.40 -9.60
N SER A 35 -6.42 -9.62 -10.81
CA SER A 35 -7.85 -9.52 -11.13
C SER A 35 -8.67 -10.60 -10.43
N ILE A 36 -8.19 -11.85 -10.42
CA ILE A 36 -8.82 -12.95 -9.67
C ILE A 36 -8.83 -12.62 -8.18
N PHE A 37 -7.70 -12.17 -7.63
CA PHE A 37 -7.62 -11.78 -6.22
C PHE A 37 -8.59 -10.64 -5.87
N THR A 38 -8.74 -9.65 -6.76
CA THR A 38 -9.73 -8.57 -6.63
C THR A 38 -11.16 -9.09 -6.65
N ALA A 39 -11.50 -10.00 -7.57
CA ALA A 39 -12.82 -10.61 -7.64
C ALA A 39 -13.13 -11.43 -6.37
N LEU A 40 -12.17 -12.23 -5.89
CA LEU A 40 -12.32 -13.03 -4.67
C LEU A 40 -12.54 -12.15 -3.44
N THR A 41 -11.76 -11.08 -3.28
CA THR A 41 -11.91 -10.15 -2.16
C THR A 41 -13.23 -9.38 -2.23
N LEU A 42 -13.69 -9.01 -3.43
CA LEU A 42 -15.01 -8.42 -3.64
C LEU A 42 -16.14 -9.39 -3.25
N VAL A 43 -16.09 -10.63 -3.74
CA VAL A 43 -17.10 -11.66 -3.41
C VAL A 43 -17.12 -11.91 -1.91
N ALA A 44 -15.96 -12.10 -1.28
CA ALA A 44 -15.85 -12.27 0.16
C ALA A 44 -16.48 -11.09 0.91
N GLU A 45 -16.26 -9.85 0.44
CA GLU A 45 -16.88 -8.67 1.03
C GLU A 45 -18.39 -8.64 0.84
N LEU A 46 -18.91 -8.94 -0.35
CA LEU A 46 -20.35 -8.98 -0.63
C LEU A 46 -21.09 -10.02 0.23
N LEU A 47 -20.50 -11.19 0.41
CA LEU A 47 -21.04 -12.24 1.28
C LEU A 47 -21.02 -11.82 2.76
N SER A 48 -19.93 -11.17 3.19
CA SER A 48 -19.77 -10.71 4.57
C SER A 48 -20.73 -9.59 4.98
N ARG A 49 -21.31 -8.84 4.02
CA ARG A 49 -22.25 -7.73 4.30
C ARG A 49 -23.48 -8.14 5.10
N HIS A 50 -23.84 -9.41 5.07
CA HIS A 50 -25.02 -9.96 5.74
C HIS A 50 -24.72 -10.51 7.15
N LEU A 51 -23.44 -10.56 7.54
CA LEU A 51 -23.01 -11.08 8.83
C LEU A 51 -22.67 -9.94 9.82
N PRO A 52 -23.04 -10.04 11.11
CA PRO A 52 -22.73 -9.02 12.11
C PRO A 52 -21.22 -8.78 12.28
N LEU A 53 -20.41 -9.85 12.19
CA LEU A 53 -18.94 -9.81 12.21
C LEU A 53 -18.33 -9.09 10.98
N GLY A 54 -19.01 -9.11 9.83
CA GLY A 54 -18.57 -8.42 8.61
C GLY A 54 -18.68 -6.89 8.69
N ARG A 55 -19.38 -6.35 9.69
CA ARG A 55 -19.47 -4.90 9.93
C ARG A 55 -18.26 -4.34 10.70
N GLU A 56 -17.61 -5.14 11.54
CA GLU A 56 -16.47 -4.71 12.38
C GLU A 56 -15.11 -4.95 11.69
N LEU A 57 -15.00 -6.00 10.87
CA LEU A 57 -13.82 -6.33 10.06
C LEU A 57 -13.76 -5.46 8.79
N GLY A 58 -13.69 -4.13 8.96
CA GLY A 58 -13.21 -3.16 7.97
C GLY A 58 -13.69 -3.36 6.53
N ARG A 59 -14.92 -2.94 6.23
CA ARG A 59 -15.46 -2.80 4.86
C ARG A 59 -14.42 -2.12 3.94
N SER A 60 -14.16 -2.73 2.79
CA SER A 60 -13.38 -2.26 1.64
C SER A 60 -11.86 -2.32 1.66
N GLY A 61 -11.17 -2.58 2.79
CA GLY A 61 -9.70 -2.51 2.83
C GLY A 61 -9.00 -3.52 1.90
N SER A 62 -9.35 -4.80 2.00
CA SER A 62 -8.73 -5.86 1.18
C SER A 62 -9.15 -5.80 -0.29
N PHE A 63 -10.38 -5.38 -0.57
CA PHE A 63 -10.83 -5.14 -1.95
C PHE A 63 -10.06 -3.98 -2.58
N PHE A 64 -9.95 -2.83 -1.88
CA PHE A 64 -9.17 -1.69 -2.37
C PHE A 64 -7.69 -2.01 -2.52
N PHE A 65 -7.12 -2.82 -1.63
CA PHE A 65 -5.75 -3.33 -1.76
C PHE A 65 -5.57 -4.14 -3.05
N ALA A 66 -6.42 -5.13 -3.28
CA ALA A 66 -6.35 -5.98 -4.47
C ALA A 66 -6.58 -5.17 -5.76
N LEU A 67 -7.55 -4.26 -5.73
CA LEU A 67 -7.87 -3.37 -6.84
C LEU A 67 -6.71 -2.42 -7.16
N GLY A 68 -6.07 -1.84 -6.13
CA GLY A 68 -4.90 -0.98 -6.28
C GLY A 68 -3.74 -1.70 -6.94
N ILE A 69 -3.43 -2.93 -6.52
CA ILE A 69 -2.42 -3.77 -7.18
C ILE A 69 -2.79 -4.04 -8.64
N SER A 70 -4.05 -4.39 -8.92
CA SER A 70 -4.51 -4.72 -10.27
C SER A 70 -4.41 -3.53 -11.23
N ILE A 71 -4.85 -2.34 -10.79
CA ILE A 71 -4.74 -1.10 -11.57
C ILE A 71 -3.27 -0.78 -11.83
N THR A 72 -2.43 -0.87 -10.80
CA THR A 72 -1.00 -0.59 -10.91
C THR A 72 -0.33 -1.57 -11.88
N ALA A 73 -0.67 -2.87 -11.82
CA ALA A 73 -0.15 -3.88 -12.75
C ALA A 73 -0.53 -3.55 -14.19
N TYR A 74 -1.80 -3.19 -14.43
CA TYR A 74 -2.29 -2.86 -15.76
C TYR A 74 -1.58 -1.64 -16.37
N LEU A 75 -1.33 -0.61 -15.56
CA LEU A 75 -0.75 0.66 -16.00
C LEU A 75 0.74 0.58 -16.30
N PHE A 76 1.51 -0.16 -15.49
CA PHE A 76 2.97 -0.06 -15.50
C PHE A 76 3.68 -1.31 -16.04
N LEU A 77 3.05 -2.49 -16.07
CA LEU A 77 3.68 -3.69 -16.62
C LEU A 77 3.44 -3.83 -18.14
N PRO A 78 4.41 -4.40 -18.89
CA PRO A 78 5.73 -4.85 -18.46
C PRO A 78 6.82 -3.76 -18.54
N GLN A 79 6.55 -2.61 -19.14
CA GLN A 79 7.61 -1.65 -19.52
C GLN A 79 8.25 -0.97 -18.30
N LEU A 80 7.50 -0.80 -17.21
CA LEU A 80 7.90 -0.04 -16.03
C LEU A 80 7.82 -0.91 -14.77
N VAL A 81 8.52 -2.06 -14.77
CA VAL A 81 8.50 -3.03 -13.66
C VAL A 81 8.84 -2.38 -12.32
N TRP A 82 9.92 -1.60 -12.23
CA TRP A 82 10.33 -1.00 -10.96
C TRP A 82 9.34 0.04 -10.43
N VAL A 83 8.63 0.73 -11.33
CA VAL A 83 7.56 1.66 -10.99
C VAL A 83 6.39 0.92 -10.34
N TYR A 84 5.96 -0.20 -10.94
CA TYR A 84 4.97 -1.11 -10.35
C TYR A 84 5.42 -1.64 -8.98
N VAL A 85 6.65 -2.16 -8.89
CA VAL A 85 7.21 -2.74 -7.67
C VAL A 85 7.20 -1.72 -6.53
N PHE A 86 7.66 -0.49 -6.79
CA PHE A 86 7.70 0.55 -5.77
C PHE A 86 6.28 0.90 -5.25
N GLY A 87 5.30 1.05 -6.14
CA GLY A 87 3.92 1.29 -5.75
C GLY A 87 3.36 0.17 -4.87
N VAL A 88 3.52 -1.08 -5.29
CA VAL A 88 3.03 -2.23 -4.51
C VAL A 88 3.75 -2.32 -3.15
N LEU A 89 5.06 -2.07 -3.08
CA LEU A 89 5.81 -2.07 -1.83
C LEU A 89 5.45 -0.89 -0.91
N THR A 90 5.02 0.25 -1.46
CA THR A 90 4.52 1.40 -0.68
C THR A 90 3.33 0.97 0.19
N VAL A 91 2.34 0.30 -0.39
CA VAL A 91 1.18 -0.20 0.37
C VAL A 91 1.50 -1.46 1.17
N ALA A 92 2.38 -2.33 0.69
CA ALA A 92 2.70 -3.58 1.38
C ALA A 92 3.56 -3.35 2.63
N LEU A 93 4.56 -2.48 2.55
CA LEU A 93 5.58 -2.28 3.59
C LEU A 93 5.38 -0.97 4.35
N ALA A 94 5.31 0.17 3.66
CA ALA A 94 5.28 1.47 4.34
C ALA A 94 3.96 1.69 5.10
N ASP A 95 2.82 1.41 4.45
CA ASP A 95 1.51 1.49 5.09
C ASP A 95 1.33 0.46 6.23
N SER A 96 1.84 -0.77 6.05
CA SER A 96 1.90 -1.76 7.13
C SER A 96 2.77 -1.30 8.30
N ALA A 97 3.94 -0.71 8.05
CA ALA A 97 4.82 -0.16 9.09
C ALA A 97 4.12 0.96 9.86
N ALA A 98 3.44 1.88 9.16
CA ALA A 98 2.68 2.97 9.76
C ALA A 98 1.60 2.45 10.73
N ALA A 99 0.81 1.48 10.28
CA ALA A 99 -0.25 0.89 11.08
C ALA A 99 0.28 0.11 12.29
N LEU A 100 1.35 -0.68 12.11
CA LEU A 100 1.95 -1.47 13.18
C LEU A 100 2.62 -0.59 14.24
N VAL A 101 3.46 0.36 13.83
CA VAL A 101 4.12 1.30 14.74
C VAL A 101 3.09 2.19 15.42
N GLY A 102 2.09 2.70 14.70
CA GLY A 102 1.02 3.49 15.29
C GLY A 102 0.15 2.73 16.29
N THR A 103 0.03 1.40 16.14
CA THR A 103 -0.69 0.54 17.08
C THR A 103 0.15 0.20 18.32
N VAL A 104 1.43 -0.11 18.15
CA VAL A 104 2.31 -0.59 19.23
C VAL A 104 2.98 0.55 20.00
N ALA A 105 3.43 1.59 19.30
CA ALA A 105 4.24 2.69 19.84
C ALA A 105 3.58 4.07 19.69
N GLY A 106 2.34 4.15 19.23
CA GLY A 106 1.62 5.40 19.01
C GLY A 106 1.28 6.14 20.30
N ARG A 107 2.14 7.07 20.71
CA ARG A 107 1.97 7.91 21.92
C ARG A 107 1.32 9.25 21.60
N THR A 108 1.38 9.68 20.34
CA THR A 108 0.94 11.00 19.90
C THR A 108 -0.23 10.88 18.90
N PRO A 109 -1.43 10.47 19.35
CA PRO A 109 -2.57 10.27 18.46
C PRO A 109 -3.24 11.59 18.07
N PHE A 110 -3.79 11.63 16.86
CA PHE A 110 -4.62 12.71 16.35
C PHE A 110 -5.67 12.16 15.38
N ILE A 111 -6.61 12.99 14.95
CA ILE A 111 -7.72 12.59 14.06
C ILE A 111 -7.62 13.34 12.75
N VAL A 112 -7.62 12.59 11.64
CA VAL A 112 -7.71 13.13 10.27
C VAL A 112 -8.86 12.40 9.57
N PHE A 113 -9.81 13.14 8.97
CA PHE A 113 -11.00 12.60 8.31
C PHE A 113 -11.69 11.45 9.09
N ARG A 114 -11.91 11.65 10.40
CA ARG A 114 -12.54 10.65 11.31
C ARG A 114 -11.74 9.35 11.48
N THR A 115 -10.47 9.33 11.07
CA THR A 115 -9.54 8.22 11.25
C THR A 115 -8.53 8.58 12.32
N ARG A 116 -8.31 7.70 13.30
CA ARG A 116 -7.26 7.85 14.32
C ARG A 116 -5.90 7.53 13.68
N LYS A 117 -5.00 8.51 13.68
CA LYS A 117 -3.62 8.42 13.22
C LYS A 117 -2.68 8.76 14.38
N THR A 118 -1.38 8.56 14.21
CA THR A 118 -0.35 8.80 15.23
C THR A 118 0.90 9.35 14.58
N ALA A 119 1.61 10.27 15.24
CA ALA A 119 2.82 10.86 14.67
C ALA A 119 3.90 9.79 14.41
N GLU A 120 3.99 8.80 15.30
CA GLU A 120 4.93 7.68 15.19
C GLU A 120 4.64 6.80 13.97
N GLY A 121 3.36 6.56 13.68
CA GLY A 121 2.93 5.85 12.47
C GLY A 121 3.32 6.59 11.18
N SER A 122 3.06 7.90 11.10
CA SER A 122 3.46 8.71 9.93
C SER A 122 4.98 8.80 9.78
N LEU A 123 5.74 8.86 10.88
CA LEU A 123 7.20 8.80 10.84
C LEU A 123 7.70 7.44 10.36
N ALA A 124 7.06 6.34 10.78
CA ALA A 124 7.39 5.00 10.30
C ALA A 124 7.09 4.83 8.82
N PHE A 125 5.97 5.38 8.33
CA PHE A 125 5.66 5.43 6.90
C PHE A 125 6.77 6.18 6.13
N PHE A 126 7.09 7.39 6.56
CA PHE A 126 8.12 8.22 5.94
C PHE A 126 9.47 7.49 5.89
N ALA A 127 9.90 6.91 7.00
CA ALA A 127 11.16 6.16 7.09
C ALA A 127 11.18 4.95 6.15
N ALA A 128 10.07 4.22 6.05
CA ALA A 128 9.94 3.09 5.14
C ALA A 128 10.00 3.51 3.67
N ILE A 129 9.34 4.62 3.29
CA ILE A 129 9.44 5.17 1.92
C ILE A 129 10.86 5.64 1.63
N MET A 130 11.51 6.36 2.55
CA MET A 130 12.90 6.77 2.39
C MET A 130 13.82 5.56 2.21
N ALA A 131 13.65 4.51 2.99
CA ALA A 131 14.43 3.28 2.85
C ALA A 131 14.22 2.61 1.48
N LEU A 132 12.96 2.50 1.02
CA LEU A 132 12.65 1.96 -0.31
C LEU A 132 13.29 2.78 -1.43
N LEU A 133 13.16 4.11 -1.38
CA LEU A 133 13.74 5.01 -2.37
C LEU A 133 15.27 4.92 -2.40
N LEU A 134 15.94 4.88 -1.24
CA LEU A 134 17.40 4.78 -1.15
C LEU A 134 17.95 3.45 -1.69
N VAL A 135 17.15 2.38 -1.64
CA VAL A 135 17.51 1.06 -2.17
C VAL A 135 17.23 0.98 -3.67
N MET A 136 16.09 1.51 -4.12
CA MET A 136 15.60 1.31 -5.49
C MET A 136 16.08 2.36 -6.49
N VAL A 137 16.43 3.57 -6.03
CA VAL A 137 16.88 4.67 -6.90
C VAL A 137 18.41 4.82 -6.82
N PRO A 138 19.15 4.49 -7.89
CA PRO A 138 20.62 4.63 -7.89
C PRO A 138 21.06 6.09 -7.86
N GLU A 139 20.35 6.95 -8.60
CA GLU A 139 20.62 8.38 -8.68
C GLU A 139 20.03 9.09 -7.46
N ARG A 140 20.92 9.43 -6.53
CA ARG A 140 20.59 9.89 -5.19
C ARG A 140 20.36 11.40 -5.13
N ASP A 141 19.44 11.92 -5.96
CA ASP A 141 18.94 13.29 -5.77
C ASP A 141 18.11 13.34 -4.48
N MET A 142 18.81 13.62 -3.37
CA MET A 142 18.25 13.62 -2.02
C MET A 142 17.06 14.56 -1.89
N LEU A 143 17.04 15.67 -2.63
CA LEU A 143 15.95 16.63 -2.59
C LEU A 143 14.68 16.00 -3.18
N ARG A 144 14.78 15.35 -4.34
CA ARG A 144 13.64 14.65 -4.96
C ARG A 144 13.16 13.47 -4.12
N LEU A 145 14.08 12.65 -3.60
CA LEU A 145 13.72 11.51 -2.75
C LEU A 145 12.95 11.98 -1.51
N PHE A 146 13.49 13.00 -0.82
CA PHE A 146 12.84 13.58 0.35
C PHE A 146 11.47 14.17 0.01
N ALA A 147 11.36 14.92 -1.09
CA ALA A 147 10.09 15.49 -1.55
C ALA A 147 9.04 14.40 -1.81
N VAL A 148 9.40 13.32 -2.52
CA VAL A 148 8.48 12.20 -2.78
C VAL A 148 8.08 11.50 -1.48
N ALA A 149 9.01 11.26 -0.55
CA ALA A 149 8.68 10.65 0.74
C ALA A 149 7.72 11.52 1.57
N VAL A 150 7.92 12.84 1.60
CA VAL A 150 7.01 13.78 2.25
C VAL A 150 5.63 13.75 1.57
N LEU A 151 5.56 13.79 0.24
CA LEU A 151 4.30 13.76 -0.50
C LEU A 151 3.52 12.47 -0.23
N LEU A 152 4.18 11.30 -0.28
CA LEU A 152 3.53 10.03 0.02
C LEU A 152 3.06 9.92 1.46
N THR A 153 3.85 10.46 2.41
CA THR A 153 3.44 10.51 3.82
C THR A 153 2.21 11.39 4.01
N ASN A 154 2.10 12.51 3.30
CA ASN A 154 0.91 13.35 3.33
C ASN A 154 -0.29 12.63 2.70
N ILE A 155 -0.10 11.91 1.58
CA ILE A 155 -1.17 11.12 0.97
C ILE A 155 -1.69 10.06 1.96
N GLU A 156 -0.82 9.32 2.64
CA GLU A 156 -1.20 8.36 3.68
C GLU A 156 -1.94 9.02 4.84
N LEU A 157 -1.42 10.16 5.31
CA LEU A 157 -1.93 10.91 6.45
C LEU A 157 -3.36 11.40 6.21
N PHE A 158 -3.62 11.93 5.01
CA PHE A 158 -4.91 12.49 4.59
C PHE A 158 -5.83 11.46 3.94
N SER A 159 -5.43 10.19 3.82
CA SER A 159 -6.29 9.16 3.26
C SER A 159 -7.39 8.74 4.24
N VAL A 160 -8.57 8.49 3.69
CA VAL A 160 -9.70 7.95 4.45
C VAL A 160 -9.51 6.44 4.62
N ARG A 161 -9.90 5.91 5.79
CA ARG A 161 -9.78 4.49 6.15
C ARG A 161 -10.14 3.55 4.99
N GLY A 162 -9.14 2.83 4.50
CA GLY A 162 -9.28 1.82 3.45
C GLY A 162 -8.95 2.30 2.03
N LEU A 163 -9.14 3.60 1.74
CA LEU A 163 -8.83 4.18 0.42
C LEU A 163 -7.32 4.35 0.19
N ASP A 164 -6.53 4.41 1.26
CA ASP A 164 -5.06 4.28 1.25
C ASP A 164 -4.62 3.04 0.46
N ASN A 165 -5.28 1.90 0.67
CA ASN A 165 -4.91 0.65 0.01
C ASN A 165 -5.11 0.68 -1.52
N LEU A 166 -5.98 1.56 -2.02
CA LEU A 166 -6.17 1.79 -3.46
C LEU A 166 -5.23 2.89 -3.99
N THR A 167 -5.13 3.99 -3.26
CA THR A 167 -4.44 5.21 -3.71
C THR A 167 -2.93 5.12 -3.62
N LEU A 168 -2.39 4.53 -2.55
CA LEU A 168 -0.95 4.42 -2.34
C LEU A 168 -0.20 3.66 -3.44
N PRO A 169 -0.64 2.48 -3.92
CA PRO A 169 0.10 1.79 -4.98
C PRO A 169 0.08 2.54 -6.30
N VAL A 170 -1.05 3.16 -6.65
CA VAL A 170 -1.20 3.92 -7.90
C VAL A 170 -0.38 5.22 -7.85
N ILE A 171 -0.59 6.05 -6.83
CA ILE A 171 0.10 7.34 -6.70
C ILE A 171 1.58 7.16 -6.39
N GLY A 172 1.94 6.17 -5.55
CA GLY A 172 3.33 5.79 -5.28
C GLY A 172 4.09 5.46 -6.55
N SER A 173 3.48 4.70 -7.46
CA SER A 173 4.05 4.41 -8.78
C SER A 173 4.29 5.68 -9.60
N PHE A 174 3.29 6.57 -9.70
CA PHE A 174 3.48 7.83 -10.44
C PHE A 174 4.56 8.73 -9.81
N LEU A 175 4.64 8.82 -8.48
CA LEU A 175 5.66 9.61 -7.81
C LEU A 175 7.06 9.01 -7.93
N TYR A 176 7.17 7.68 -8.08
CA TYR A 176 8.45 7.03 -8.37
C TYR A 176 9.04 7.49 -9.71
N LEU A 177 8.20 7.79 -10.72
CA LEU A 177 8.69 8.31 -11.99
C LEU A 177 9.46 9.63 -11.85
N VAL A 178 9.11 10.48 -10.88
CA VAL A 178 9.74 11.79 -10.64
C VAL A 178 11.19 11.65 -10.16
N VAL A 179 11.50 10.57 -9.46
CA VAL A 179 12.85 10.30 -8.94
C VAL A 179 13.71 9.50 -9.92
N THR A 180 13.13 8.96 -10.99
CA THR A 180 13.84 8.21 -12.04
C THR A 180 13.88 8.92 -13.39
N SER A 181 13.39 10.15 -13.48
CA SER A 181 13.31 10.95 -14.71
C SER A 181 14.39 12.03 -14.79
#